data_AF-A0A7V9BU34-F1
#
_entry.id   AF-A0A7V9BU34-F1
#
_cell.length_a   1.000
_cell.length_b   1.000
_cell.length_c   1.000
_cell.angle_alpha   90.00
_cell.angle_beta   90.00
_cell.angle_gamma   90.00
#
_symmetry.space_group_name_H-M   'P 1'
#
loop_
_entity.id
_entity.type
_entity.pdbx_description
1 polymer ?
#
loop_
_entity_poly.entity_id
_entity_poly.type
_entity_poly.pdbx_seq_one_letter_code
_entity_poly.pdbx_strand_id
1 'polypeptide(L)'
;GMNLTFFPMHFLGTMGMARRTFTYDAGVGWEFWNMVATIGAFCLALGILVNLINAVVSYRRNIPAPADPWDGATLEWSIPTPIPHYNFAKIPVVHSDRPFWDEKHEGGPPVSQSAIAGPGPHHPHMPNPSYWPILAAVSQGLFMAAIMLGRGNGRFDSSAFALQAMVQIPLALVFLATCLAWIKEDPFASPKGHDHKHPAHT
;
A
#
# COMPACT_ATOMS: atom_id res chain seq x y z
N GLY A 1 2.80 -25.14 6.79
CA GLY A 1 1.57 -24.33 6.85
C GLY A 1 0.72 -24.55 5.62
N MET A 2 0.99 -23.83 4.53
CA MET A 2 0.15 -23.78 3.32
C MET A 2 -0.34 -25.16 2.82
N ASN A 3 0.57 -26.05 2.43
CA ASN A 3 0.15 -27.36 1.92
C ASN A 3 -0.60 -28.19 2.97
N LEU A 4 -0.20 -28.12 4.24
CA LEU A 4 -0.88 -28.86 5.32
C LEU A 4 -2.31 -28.35 5.56
N THR A 5 -2.58 -27.06 5.32
CA THR A 5 -3.93 -26.48 5.42
C THR A 5 -4.77 -26.81 4.20
N PHE A 6 -4.25 -26.56 2.99
CA PHE A 6 -5.06 -26.53 1.77
C PHE A 6 -5.07 -27.85 0.99
N PHE A 7 -4.01 -28.66 1.10
CA PHE A 7 -3.97 -29.95 0.42
C PHE A 7 -5.04 -30.92 0.95
N PRO A 8 -5.25 -31.07 2.28
CA PRO A 8 -6.35 -31.89 2.82
C PRO A 8 -7.75 -31.49 2.34
N MET A 9 -7.96 -30.20 2.04
CA MET A 9 -9.25 -29.72 1.54
C MET A 9 -9.61 -30.28 0.17
N HIS A 10 -8.63 -30.72 -0.64
CA HIS A 10 -8.90 -31.42 -1.90
C HIS A 10 -9.56 -32.77 -1.63
N PHE A 11 -9.08 -33.52 -0.63
CA PHE A 11 -9.70 -34.78 -0.22
C PHE A 11 -11.10 -34.54 0.35
N LEU A 12 -11.27 -33.55 1.23
CA LEU A 12 -12.59 -33.17 1.76
C LEU A 12 -13.59 -32.81 0.65
N GLY A 13 -13.14 -32.09 -0.37
CA GLY A 13 -13.93 -31.77 -1.55
C GLY A 13 -14.35 -33.02 -2.32
N THR A 14 -13.44 -33.97 -2.54
CA THR A 14 -13.78 -35.25 -3.21
C THR A 14 -14.73 -36.13 -2.39
N MET A 15 -14.71 -36.00 -1.06
CA MET A 15 -15.64 -36.69 -0.13
C MET A 15 -16.99 -35.97 0.01
N GLY A 16 -17.25 -34.92 -0.78
CA GLY A 16 -18.54 -34.24 -0.83
C GLY A 16 -18.79 -33.23 0.29
N MET A 17 -17.75 -32.78 1.01
CA MET A 17 -17.90 -31.74 2.03
C MET A 17 -18.28 -30.40 1.36
N ALA A 18 -19.50 -29.92 1.62
CA ALA A 18 -19.95 -28.62 1.13
C ALA A 18 -19.16 -27.47 1.77
N ARG A 19 -18.88 -26.42 0.97
CA ARG A 19 -18.25 -25.18 1.47
C ARG A 19 -19.22 -24.40 2.38
N ARG A 20 -18.67 -23.57 3.28
CA ARG A 20 -19.42 -22.72 4.23
C ARG A 20 -20.25 -23.51 5.25
N THR A 21 -19.84 -24.74 5.53
CA THR A 21 -20.40 -25.60 6.57
C THR A 21 -19.62 -25.36 7.87
N PHE A 22 -20.30 -24.91 8.93
CA PHE A 22 -19.66 -24.59 10.21
C PHE A 22 -19.48 -25.81 11.13
N THR A 23 -20.33 -26.83 10.97
CA THR A 23 -20.29 -28.10 11.72
C THR A 23 -20.61 -29.27 10.81
N TYR A 24 -20.05 -30.43 11.10
CA TYR A 24 -20.29 -31.68 10.38
C TYR A 24 -20.60 -32.79 11.38
N ASP A 25 -21.37 -33.78 10.93
CA ASP A 25 -21.72 -34.94 11.75
C ASP A 25 -20.52 -35.87 11.94
N ALA A 26 -20.49 -36.55 13.08
CA ALA A 26 -19.46 -37.56 13.37
C ALA A 26 -19.70 -38.85 12.57
N GLY A 27 -18.63 -39.52 12.16
CA GLY A 27 -18.65 -40.79 11.43
C GLY A 27 -18.69 -40.66 9.91
N VAL A 28 -18.68 -39.43 9.37
CA VAL A 28 -18.72 -39.16 7.92
C VAL A 28 -17.31 -39.26 7.28
N GLY A 29 -16.25 -39.34 8.10
CA GLY A 29 -14.86 -39.48 7.64
C GLY A 29 -14.17 -38.14 7.33
N TRP A 30 -14.79 -37.03 7.69
CA TRP A 30 -14.26 -35.67 7.47
C TRP A 30 -13.39 -35.17 8.63
N GLU A 31 -13.46 -35.81 9.80
CA GLU A 31 -12.80 -35.35 11.03
C GLU A 31 -11.28 -35.29 10.87
N PHE A 32 -10.69 -36.36 10.34
CA PHE A 32 -9.24 -36.48 10.21
C PHE A 32 -8.66 -35.36 9.32
N TRP A 33 -9.23 -35.17 8.13
CA TRP A 33 -8.73 -34.19 7.18
C TRP A 33 -8.98 -32.75 7.63
N ASN A 34 -10.09 -32.47 8.32
CA ASN A 34 -10.32 -31.17 8.96
C ASN A 34 -9.33 -30.91 10.11
N MET A 35 -8.99 -31.94 10.89
CA MET A 35 -7.96 -31.83 11.93
C MET A 35 -6.58 -31.53 11.34
N VAL A 36 -6.17 -32.24 10.28
CA VAL A 36 -4.89 -31.98 9.59
C VAL A 36 -4.86 -30.55 9.04
N ALA A 37 -5.94 -30.11 8.38
CA ALA A 37 -6.04 -28.74 7.87
C ALA A 37 -5.92 -27.69 8.99
N THR A 38 -6.52 -27.95 10.14
CA THR A 38 -6.46 -27.08 11.32
C THR A 38 -5.04 -27.00 11.90
N ILE A 39 -4.33 -28.13 12.00
CA ILE A 39 -2.91 -28.14 12.39
C ILE A 39 -2.09 -27.29 11.41
N GLY A 40 -2.33 -27.44 10.11
CA GLY A 40 -1.72 -26.60 9.08
C GLY A 40 -1.97 -25.11 9.28
N ALA A 41 -3.20 -24.74 9.67
CA ALA A 41 -3.58 -23.36 9.93
C ALA A 41 -2.84 -22.77 11.13
N PHE A 42 -2.67 -23.54 12.21
CA PHE A 42 -1.81 -23.13 13.34
C PHE A 42 -0.34 -22.96 12.92
N CYS A 43 0.18 -23.83 12.05
CA CYS A 43 1.53 -23.63 11.49
C CYS A 43 1.65 -22.35 10.66
N LEU A 44 0.62 -21.96 9.90
CA LEU A 44 0.58 -20.68 9.18
C LEU A 44 0.56 -19.50 10.16
N ALA A 45 -0.27 -19.57 11.20
CA ALA A 45 -0.34 -18.54 12.24
C ALA A 45 1.02 -18.34 12.93
N LEU A 46 1.75 -19.42 13.22
CA LEU A 46 3.10 -19.36 13.77
C LEU A 46 4.09 -18.68 12.79
N GLY A 47 4.01 -18.99 11.49
CA GLY A 47 4.84 -18.35 10.46
C GLY A 47 4.59 -16.84 10.36
N ILE A 48 3.33 -16.42 10.43
CA ILE A 48 2.95 -15.00 10.47
C ILE A 48 3.51 -14.35 11.75
N LEU A 49 3.37 -15.01 12.90
CA LEU A 49 3.90 -14.48 14.16
C LEU A 49 5.42 -14.27 14.10
N VAL A 50 6.18 -15.24 13.56
CA VAL A 50 7.63 -15.09 13.37
C VAL A 50 7.96 -13.93 12.43
N ASN A 51 7.21 -13.76 11.34
CA ASN A 51 7.38 -12.62 10.43
C ASN A 51 7.15 -11.27 11.15
N LEU A 52 6.07 -11.16 11.94
CA LEU A 52 5.77 -9.96 12.73
C LEU A 52 6.86 -9.67 13.76
N ILE A 53 7.37 -10.69 14.45
CA ILE A 53 8.49 -10.56 15.38
C ILE A 53 9.73 -10.03 14.64
N ASN A 54 10.06 -10.60 13.48
CA ASN A 54 11.19 -10.13 12.66
C ASN A 54 11.01 -8.68 12.23
N ALA A 55 9.82 -8.27 11.78
CA ALA A 55 9.54 -6.88 11.41
C ALA A 55 9.76 -5.92 12.59
N VAL A 56 9.24 -6.27 13.78
CA VAL A 56 9.40 -5.46 15.00
C VAL A 56 10.86 -5.39 15.45
N VAL A 57 11.59 -6.52 15.41
CA VAL A 57 13.01 -6.58 15.79
C VAL A 57 13.86 -5.75 14.83
N SER A 58 13.63 -5.87 13.52
CA SER A 58 14.35 -5.08 12.50
C SER A 58 14.11 -3.59 12.66
N TYR A 59 12.85 -3.18 12.88
CA TYR A 59 12.50 -1.78 13.14
C TYR A 59 13.18 -1.23 14.40
N ARG A 60 13.27 -2.02 15.47
CA ARG A 60 13.91 -1.58 16.72
C ARG A 60 15.44 -1.51 16.64
N ARG A 61 16.07 -2.41 15.86
CA ARG A 61 17.54 -2.48 15.74
C ARG A 61 18.14 -1.35 14.91
N ASN A 62 17.39 -0.74 13.99
CA ASN A 62 17.80 0.41 13.17
C ASN A 62 19.19 0.26 12.51
N ILE A 63 19.56 -0.96 12.10
CA ILE A 63 20.81 -1.20 11.37
C ILE A 63 20.60 -0.67 9.94
N PRO A 64 21.38 0.33 9.47
CA PRO A 64 21.25 0.83 8.11
C PRO A 64 21.53 -0.28 7.09
N ALA A 65 20.64 -0.44 6.11
CA ALA A 65 20.89 -1.33 4.99
C ALA A 65 21.92 -0.68 4.03
N PRO A 66 22.77 -1.47 3.35
CA PRO A 66 23.53 -0.95 2.22
C PRO A 66 22.58 -0.59 1.07
N ALA A 67 23.05 0.24 0.14
CA ALA A 67 22.26 0.66 -1.03
C ALA A 67 21.84 -0.52 -1.92
N ASP A 68 22.73 -1.50 -2.08
CA ASP A 68 22.47 -2.74 -2.83
C ASP A 68 22.87 -3.97 -1.99
N PRO A 69 21.97 -4.51 -1.15
CA PRO A 69 22.23 -5.69 -0.33
C PRO A 69 22.20 -7.01 -1.11
N TRP A 70 21.61 -7.04 -2.31
CA TRP A 70 21.31 -8.27 -3.05
C TRP A 70 22.02 -8.36 -4.40
N ASP A 71 22.86 -7.39 -4.74
CA ASP A 71 23.45 -7.24 -6.07
C ASP A 71 22.36 -7.13 -7.16
N GLY A 72 21.36 -6.28 -6.91
CA GLY A 72 20.18 -6.14 -7.76
C GLY A 72 20.47 -5.54 -9.15
N ALA A 73 19.64 -5.86 -10.13
CA ALA A 73 19.88 -5.52 -11.54
C ALA A 73 19.26 -4.19 -12.01
N THR A 74 18.29 -3.70 -11.26
CA THR A 74 17.33 -2.66 -11.63
C THR A 74 17.62 -1.32 -10.94
N LEU A 75 16.96 -0.25 -11.39
CA LEU A 75 17.30 1.13 -10.98
C LEU A 75 17.05 1.42 -9.50
N GLU A 76 16.16 0.70 -8.81
CA GLU A 76 15.90 0.92 -7.38
C GLU A 76 17.15 0.67 -6.52
N TRP A 77 18.07 -0.18 -6.98
CA TRP A 77 19.33 -0.48 -6.30
C TRP A 77 20.44 0.52 -6.63
N SER A 78 20.20 1.42 -7.59
CA SER A 78 21.13 2.47 -8.01
C SER A 78 21.01 3.78 -7.18
N ILE A 79 20.04 3.81 -6.25
CA ILE A 79 19.73 4.96 -5.37
C ILE A 79 20.52 4.81 -4.06
N PRO A 80 21.09 5.91 -3.51
CA PRO A 80 21.79 5.84 -2.23
C PRO A 80 20.84 5.50 -1.06
N THR A 81 21.41 4.91 -0.01
CA THR A 81 20.75 4.74 1.29
C THR A 81 21.31 5.75 2.29
N PRO A 82 20.48 6.53 3.01
CA PRO A 82 19.01 6.57 2.99
C PRO A 82 18.44 7.16 1.68
N ILE A 83 17.26 6.66 1.27
CA ILE A 83 16.60 7.07 0.02
C ILE A 83 16.20 8.55 0.10
N PRO A 84 16.67 9.41 -0.82
CA PRO A 84 16.23 10.81 -0.91
C PRO A 84 14.75 10.92 -1.27
N HIS A 85 14.08 11.99 -0.81
CA HIS A 85 12.66 12.23 -1.11
C HIS A 85 12.32 12.27 -2.61
N TYR A 86 13.28 12.68 -3.45
CA TYR A 86 13.12 12.84 -4.89
C TYR A 86 13.52 11.59 -5.71
N ASN A 87 13.89 10.48 -5.06
CA ASN A 87 14.44 9.27 -5.67
C ASN A 87 15.71 9.54 -6.53
N PHE A 88 15.53 10.00 -7.78
CA PHE A 88 16.60 10.32 -8.72
C PHE A 88 16.76 11.83 -8.87
N ALA A 89 17.95 12.35 -8.59
CA ALA A 89 18.30 13.75 -8.83
C ALA A 89 18.35 14.07 -10.34
N LYS A 90 18.82 13.12 -11.14
CA LYS A 90 18.85 13.21 -12.60
C LYS A 90 18.31 11.92 -13.20
N ILE A 91 17.46 12.06 -14.20
CA ILE A 91 16.78 10.94 -14.86
C ILE A 91 17.84 10.06 -15.56
N PRO A 92 17.99 8.78 -15.17
CA PRO A 92 18.91 7.87 -15.84
C PRO A 92 18.36 7.48 -17.22
N VAL A 93 19.25 7.32 -18.20
CA VAL A 93 18.87 6.82 -19.53
C VAL A 93 18.97 5.31 -19.53
N VAL A 94 17.85 4.64 -19.82
CA VAL A 94 17.75 3.18 -19.78
C VAL A 94 18.01 2.60 -21.16
N HIS A 95 18.96 1.67 -21.26
CA HIS A 95 19.35 1.01 -22.50
C HIS A 95 19.03 -0.50 -22.53
N SER A 96 18.67 -1.08 -21.39
CA SER A 96 18.33 -2.50 -21.21
C SER A 96 17.27 -2.67 -20.12
N ASP A 97 16.80 -3.91 -19.94
CA ASP A 97 15.92 -4.32 -18.83
C ASP A 97 16.64 -4.40 -17.48
N ARG A 98 17.97 -4.42 -17.48
CA ARG A 98 18.84 -4.52 -16.29
C ARG A 98 19.90 -3.42 -16.23
N PRO A 99 19.49 -2.14 -16.23
CA PRO A 99 20.39 -1.01 -16.42
C PRO A 99 21.50 -0.92 -15.36
N PHE A 100 21.21 -1.27 -14.10
CA PHE A 100 22.21 -1.20 -13.02
C PHE A 100 23.12 -2.43 -13.01
N TRP A 101 22.65 -3.57 -13.50
CA TRP A 101 23.52 -4.73 -13.74
C TRP A 101 24.58 -4.44 -14.80
N ASP A 102 24.16 -3.82 -15.91
CA ASP A 102 25.05 -3.54 -17.02
C ASP A 102 26.14 -2.54 -16.62
N GLU A 103 25.79 -1.50 -15.85
CA GLU A 103 26.77 -0.59 -15.25
C GLU A 103 27.79 -1.34 -14.37
N LYS A 104 27.34 -2.26 -13.51
CA LYS A 104 28.21 -2.99 -12.57
C LYS A 104 29.12 -4.02 -13.24
N HIS A 105 28.59 -4.77 -14.20
CA HIS A 105 29.23 -6.00 -14.69
C HIS A 105 29.61 -5.98 -16.16
N GLU A 106 28.92 -5.19 -16.99
CA GLU A 106 29.06 -5.23 -18.45
C GLU A 106 29.68 -3.97 -19.04
N GLY A 107 30.07 -3.02 -18.18
CA GLY A 107 30.59 -1.72 -18.61
C GLY A 107 29.55 -0.87 -19.33
N GLY A 108 28.26 -1.11 -19.03
CA GLY A 108 27.14 -0.34 -19.51
C GLY A 108 27.21 1.14 -19.05
N PRO A 109 26.40 2.01 -19.67
CA PRO A 109 26.38 3.42 -19.31
C PRO A 109 25.99 3.60 -17.84
N PRO A 110 26.53 4.64 -17.16
CA PRO A 110 26.22 4.87 -15.75
C PRO A 110 24.74 5.23 -15.57
N VAL A 111 24.08 4.54 -14.64
CA VAL A 111 22.71 4.78 -14.19
C VAL A 111 22.62 5.09 -12.69
N SER A 112 23.69 4.87 -11.94
CA SER A 112 23.80 5.26 -10.53
C SER A 112 23.81 6.77 -10.34
N GLN A 113 23.11 7.23 -9.29
CA GLN A 113 22.98 8.66 -9.02
C GLN A 113 24.31 9.29 -8.59
N SER A 114 25.19 8.51 -7.95
CA SER A 114 26.57 8.92 -7.65
C SER A 114 27.37 9.20 -8.93
N ALA A 115 27.13 8.45 -10.01
CA ALA A 115 27.83 8.64 -11.28
C ALA A 115 27.20 9.74 -12.15
N ILE A 116 25.86 9.89 -12.16
CA ILE A 116 25.17 10.80 -13.09
C ILE A 116 24.97 12.22 -12.54
N ALA A 117 24.67 12.35 -11.25
CA ALA A 117 24.25 13.62 -10.67
C ALA A 117 25.45 14.52 -10.30
N GLY A 118 26.60 13.92 -9.97
CA GLY A 118 27.79 14.64 -9.51
C GLY A 118 27.65 15.15 -8.06
N PRO A 119 28.72 15.72 -7.47
CA PRO A 119 28.66 16.28 -6.13
C PRO A 119 27.96 17.65 -6.11
N GLY A 120 26.79 17.74 -5.49
CA GLY A 120 26.10 19.01 -5.27
C GLY A 120 24.67 18.82 -4.72
N PRO A 121 24.08 19.86 -4.09
CA PRO A 121 22.68 19.83 -3.70
C PRO A 121 21.82 19.92 -4.96
N HIS A 122 21.14 18.82 -5.29
CA HIS A 122 20.10 18.82 -6.31
C HIS A 122 18.76 19.11 -5.65
N HIS A 123 18.02 20.06 -6.22
CA HIS A 123 16.66 20.38 -5.80
C HIS A 123 15.68 20.04 -6.92
N PRO A 124 15.41 18.73 -7.19
CA PRO A 124 14.23 18.37 -7.96
C PRO A 124 13.01 19.00 -7.32
N HIS A 125 12.14 19.52 -8.16
CA HIS A 125 10.93 20.17 -7.71
C HIS A 125 9.93 19.11 -7.23
N MET A 126 9.59 19.16 -5.94
CA MET A 126 8.78 18.15 -5.26
C MET A 126 7.38 18.68 -4.98
N PRO A 127 6.34 17.83 -5.08
CA PRO A 127 5.00 18.21 -4.64
C PRO A 127 4.96 18.46 -3.12
N ASN A 128 4.16 19.43 -2.71
CA ASN A 128 3.83 19.67 -1.32
C ASN A 128 2.84 18.62 -0.78
N PRO A 129 2.88 18.32 0.52
CA PRO A 129 1.87 17.47 1.15
C PRO A 129 0.49 18.16 1.13
N SER A 130 -0.54 17.41 0.76
CA SER A 130 -1.94 17.87 0.71
C SER A 130 -2.79 17.17 1.77
N TYR A 131 -3.67 17.92 2.43
CA TYR A 131 -4.60 17.39 3.43
C TYR A 131 -5.95 16.94 2.83
N TRP A 132 -6.27 17.37 1.60
CA TRP A 132 -7.55 17.07 0.97
C TRP A 132 -7.82 15.58 0.71
N PRO A 133 -6.85 14.73 0.33
CA PRO A 133 -7.11 13.30 0.13
C PRO A 133 -7.64 12.63 1.40
N ILE A 134 -7.10 12.98 2.56
CA ILE A 134 -7.52 12.43 3.86
C ILE A 134 -8.93 12.89 4.20
N LEU A 135 -9.22 14.19 4.01
CA LEU A 135 -10.55 14.73 4.27
C LEU A 135 -11.62 14.13 3.35
N ALA A 136 -11.31 13.97 2.07
CA ALA A 136 -12.19 13.30 1.11
C ALA A 136 -12.44 11.84 1.51
N ALA A 137 -11.40 11.11 1.92
CA ALA A 137 -11.53 9.72 2.36
C ALA A 137 -12.40 9.58 3.62
N VAL A 138 -12.21 10.46 4.61
CA VAL A 138 -13.02 10.47 5.84
C VAL A 138 -14.47 10.81 5.53
N SER A 139 -14.72 11.83 4.71
CA SER A 139 -16.07 12.22 4.30
C SER A 139 -16.81 11.09 3.57
N GLN A 140 -16.13 10.42 2.64
CA GLN A 140 -16.67 9.26 1.92
C GLN A 140 -16.91 8.06 2.85
N GLY A 141 -16.00 7.81 3.79
CA GLY A 141 -16.15 6.74 4.78
C GLY A 141 -17.36 6.95 5.68
N LEU A 142 -17.56 8.17 6.18
CA LEU A 142 -18.73 8.54 6.98
C LEU A 142 -20.03 8.47 6.17
N PHE A 143 -20.00 8.90 4.91
CA PHE A 143 -21.14 8.80 4.01
C PHE A 143 -21.58 7.34 3.81
N MET A 144 -20.62 6.44 3.54
CA MET A 144 -20.88 5.01 3.38
C MET A 144 -21.35 4.36 4.68
N ALA A 145 -20.77 4.73 5.82
CA ALA A 145 -21.22 4.25 7.13
C ALA A 145 -22.67 4.67 7.43
N ALA A 146 -23.04 5.90 7.09
CA ALA A 146 -24.41 6.40 7.26
C ALA A 146 -25.43 5.64 6.39
N ILE A 147 -25.06 5.23 5.17
CA ILE A 147 -25.93 4.37 4.33
C ILE A 147 -26.16 3.01 5.00
N MET A 148 -25.11 2.40 5.55
CA MET A 148 -25.19 1.05 6.12
C MET A 148 -26.04 1.01 7.39
N LEU A 149 -25.96 2.06 8.22
CA LEU A 149 -26.74 2.19 9.46
C LEU A 149 -28.20 2.61 9.23
N GLY A 150 -28.51 3.22 8.08
CA GLY A 150 -29.84 3.76 7.76
C GLY A 150 -30.89 2.75 7.28
N ARG A 151 -30.61 1.43 7.27
CA ARG A 151 -31.56 0.44 6.72
C ARG A 151 -32.78 0.28 7.64
N GLY A 152 -33.92 0.86 7.25
CA GLY A 152 -35.22 0.64 7.87
C GLY A 152 -35.73 -0.80 7.71
N ASN A 153 -36.62 -1.23 8.61
CA ASN A 153 -37.17 -2.58 8.77
C ASN A 153 -38.08 -3.08 7.61
N GLY A 154 -37.74 -2.82 6.35
CA GLY A 154 -38.46 -3.33 5.17
C GLY A 154 -39.78 -2.62 4.84
N ARG A 155 -40.17 -1.60 5.62
CA ARG A 155 -41.25 -0.66 5.30
C ARG A 155 -40.65 0.71 5.03
N PHE A 156 -41.11 1.38 3.98
CA PHE A 156 -40.71 2.75 3.69
C PHE A 156 -41.24 3.65 4.82
N ASP A 157 -40.33 4.17 5.63
CA ASP A 157 -40.61 5.12 6.70
C ASP A 157 -40.06 6.49 6.27
N SER A 158 -40.95 7.47 6.12
CA SER A 158 -40.60 8.82 5.69
C SER A 158 -39.68 9.53 6.68
N SER A 159 -39.77 9.20 7.97
CA SER A 159 -38.91 9.77 9.02
C SER A 159 -37.48 9.22 8.96
N ALA A 160 -37.34 7.91 8.72
CA ALA A 160 -36.05 7.27 8.51
C ALA A 160 -35.37 7.75 7.23
N PHE A 161 -36.14 7.91 6.14
CA PHE A 161 -35.65 8.48 4.90
C PHE A 161 -35.20 9.94 5.07
N ALA A 162 -35.98 10.77 5.78
CA ALA A 162 -35.62 12.15 6.06
C ALA A 162 -34.35 12.26 6.90
N LEU A 163 -34.23 11.46 7.97
CA LEU A 163 -33.02 11.41 8.81
C LEU A 163 -31.79 10.98 7.99
N GLN A 164 -31.95 9.97 7.14
CA GLN A 164 -30.88 9.50 6.26
C GLN A 164 -30.44 10.59 5.27
N ALA A 165 -31.38 11.30 4.66
CA ALA A 165 -31.09 12.43 3.77
C ALA A 165 -30.41 13.59 4.51
N MET A 166 -30.85 13.91 5.73
CA MET A 166 -30.26 14.96 6.58
C MET A 166 -28.80 14.68 6.95
N VAL A 167 -28.40 13.40 7.08
CA VAL A 167 -27.01 13.02 7.36
C VAL A 167 -26.19 12.92 6.07
N GLN A 168 -26.77 12.36 5.00
CA GLN A 168 -26.04 12.06 3.76
C GLN A 168 -25.80 13.28 2.88
N ILE A 169 -26.76 14.22 2.79
CA ILE A 169 -26.61 15.41 1.95
C ILE A 169 -25.43 16.28 2.41
N PRO A 170 -25.28 16.63 3.70
CA PRO A 170 -24.11 17.39 4.16
C PRO A 170 -22.79 16.66 3.93
N LEU A 171 -22.74 15.34 4.16
CA LEU A 171 -21.53 14.56 3.92
C LEU A 171 -21.15 14.53 2.43
N ALA A 172 -22.12 14.38 1.54
CA ALA A 172 -21.89 14.46 0.09
C ALA A 172 -21.41 15.86 -0.33
N LEU A 173 -21.98 16.92 0.24
CA LEU A 173 -21.54 18.30 -0.01
C LEU A 173 -20.11 18.54 0.48
N VAL A 174 -19.76 18.04 1.67
CA VAL A 174 -18.39 18.11 2.21
C VAL A 174 -17.42 17.36 1.29
N PHE A 175 -17.77 16.14 0.86
CA PHE A 175 -16.95 15.38 -0.08
C PHE A 175 -16.72 16.17 -1.38
N LEU A 176 -17.78 16.66 -2.01
CA LEU A 176 -17.68 17.46 -3.23
C LEU A 176 -16.85 18.73 -3.03
N ALA A 177 -17.05 19.45 -1.92
CA ALA A 177 -16.26 20.62 -1.59
C ALA A 177 -14.77 20.29 -1.41
N THR A 178 -14.44 19.17 -0.75
CA THR A 178 -13.04 18.72 -0.60
C THR A 178 -12.41 18.37 -1.93
N CYS A 179 -13.11 17.68 -2.84
CA CYS A 179 -12.61 17.38 -4.18
C CYS A 179 -12.40 18.66 -5.00
N LEU A 180 -13.34 19.60 -4.96
CA LEU A 180 -13.22 20.88 -5.67
C LEU A 180 -12.07 21.74 -5.13
N ALA A 181 -11.84 21.72 -3.81
CA ALA A 181 -10.71 22.40 -3.20
C ALA A 181 -9.38 21.74 -3.57
N TRP A 182 -9.33 20.40 -3.61
CA TRP A 182 -8.15 19.66 -4.02
C TRP A 182 -7.77 19.91 -5.48
N ILE A 183 -8.75 19.96 -6.40
CA ILE A 183 -8.51 20.29 -7.82
C ILE A 183 -7.86 21.66 -7.98
N LYS A 184 -8.17 22.61 -7.10
CA LYS A 184 -7.66 23.97 -7.14
C LYS A 184 -6.34 24.15 -6.40
N GLU A 185 -5.89 23.14 -5.65
CA GLU A 185 -4.63 23.22 -4.95
C GLU A 185 -3.48 23.07 -5.95
N ASP A 186 -2.58 24.05 -5.96
CA ASP A 186 -1.33 23.93 -6.71
C ASP A 186 -0.37 23.04 -5.90
N PRO A 187 -0.04 21.83 -6.39
CA PRO A 187 0.84 20.91 -5.68
C PRO A 187 2.27 21.45 -5.54
N PHE A 188 2.62 22.53 -6.26
CA PHE A 188 3.97 23.04 -6.40
C PHE A 188 4.18 24.48 -5.93
N ALA A 189 3.15 25.09 -5.35
CA ALA A 189 3.25 26.45 -4.85
C ALA A 189 4.30 26.56 -3.72
N SER A 190 5.26 27.47 -3.85
CA SER A 190 6.18 27.78 -2.75
C SER A 190 5.39 28.30 -1.54
N PRO A 191 5.70 27.89 -0.29
CA PRO A 191 5.10 28.51 0.89
C PRO A 191 5.31 30.02 0.80
N LYS A 192 4.23 30.80 0.77
CA LYS A 192 4.27 32.26 0.66
C LYS A 192 5.25 32.84 1.70
N GLY A 193 6.48 33.16 1.29
CA GLY A 193 7.50 33.71 2.18
C GLY A 193 8.97 33.43 1.84
N HIS A 194 9.31 32.39 1.06
CA HIS A 194 10.69 32.17 0.62
C HIS A 194 10.80 32.29 -0.91
N ASP A 195 10.95 33.54 -1.33
CA ASP A 195 11.29 33.93 -2.70
C ASP A 195 12.77 33.58 -2.94
N HIS A 196 13.05 32.31 -3.22
CA HIS A 196 14.32 31.95 -3.84
C HIS A 196 14.28 32.46 -5.28
N LYS A 197 14.80 33.67 -5.45
CA LYS A 197 15.09 34.26 -6.76
C LYS A 197 15.76 33.21 -7.63
N HIS A 198 15.03 32.68 -8.61
CA HIS A 198 15.64 31.95 -9.72
C HIS A 198 16.55 32.94 -10.46
N PRO A 199 17.87 32.70 -10.57
CA PRO A 199 18.64 33.40 -11.57
C PRO A 199 18.11 32.94 -12.93
N ALA A 200 17.69 33.91 -13.74
CA ALA A 200 17.33 33.71 -15.14
C ALA A 200 18.49 32.99 -15.84
N HIS A 201 18.22 31.79 -16.35
CA HIS A 201 19.09 31.19 -17.35
C HIS A 201 18.68 31.76 -18.71
N THR A 202 19.69 32.37 -19.34
CA THR A 202 19.76 32.92 -20.69
C THR A 202 19.21 32.01 -21.77
#